data_AF-A0A1Q3L9V7-F1
#
_entry.id   AF-A0A1Q3L9V7-F1
#
_cell.length_a   1.000
_cell.length_b   1.000
_cell.length_c   1.000
_cell.angle_alpha   90.00
_cell.angle_beta   90.00
_cell.angle_gamma   90.00
#
_symmetry.space_group_name_H-M   'P 1'
#
loop_
_entity.id
_entity.type
_entity.pdbx_description
1 polymer ?
#
loop_
_entity_poly.entity_id
_entity_poly.type
_entity_poly.pdbx_seq_one_letter_code
_entity_poly.pdbx_strand_id
1 'polypeptide(L)'
;MQSHPHALRYRTSGLRRATWRIWPWLNWLLPIGFVLFCLWCATTTGGETAFLIVLASPLLIPAAGLLGALPRFALRRQGAQATPLPQVALLAVLWWSWTALAAAMPDRTIELDPSESVPVPSLLHRLVGDPAGGVLSTWVFSAAILCGVAAWSLLLVRGLGALAIRHPRRWERAGWAAIALAPLLLAGVGGLGVALGQVQTDAAGEPRVQVTARSADQQIALAEQRYDAVQQVVADLRAAAAPGGWGSQQACAESLDDDGRGWDAYRLRIGFRHAASFDLDHAALVKAITDAGWSITRDQEGSLLIEATGPQGAHLRFAANGDAPLSITATAGSFWESADRPVSSSWCSAHGGYSSSPGVRGDGADAAWWPPLH
;
A
#
# COMPACT_ATOMS: atom_id res chain seq x y z
N MET A 1 -18.24 23.50 -59.47
CA MET A 1 -17.74 24.39 -58.40
C MET A 1 -17.29 23.54 -57.23
N GLN A 2 -16.00 23.17 -57.20
CA GLN A 2 -15.39 22.52 -56.04
C GLN A 2 -15.05 23.63 -55.04
N SER A 3 -15.85 23.73 -53.97
CA SER A 3 -15.52 24.58 -52.83
C SER A 3 -14.25 24.03 -52.19
N HIS A 4 -13.09 24.63 -52.50
CA HIS A 4 -11.88 24.41 -51.73
C HIS A 4 -12.18 24.72 -50.26
N PRO A 5 -12.05 23.75 -49.33
CA PRO A 5 -12.23 24.04 -47.93
C PRO A 5 -11.20 25.11 -47.55
N HIS A 6 -11.67 26.21 -46.97
CA HIS A 6 -10.84 27.29 -46.45
C HIS A 6 -9.69 26.66 -45.66
N ALA A 7 -8.51 26.64 -46.28
CA ALA A 7 -7.28 26.28 -45.62
C ALA A 7 -7.14 27.27 -44.47
N LEU A 8 -7.51 26.83 -43.27
CA LEU A 8 -7.34 27.58 -42.05
C LEU A 8 -5.85 27.84 -41.91
N ARG A 9 -5.39 28.99 -42.42
CA ARG A 9 -4.06 29.57 -42.17
C ARG A 9 -4.04 30.00 -40.70
N TYR A 10 -4.09 29.02 -39.82
CA TYR A 10 -3.83 29.23 -38.41
C TYR A 10 -2.39 29.72 -38.29
N ARG A 11 -2.16 30.84 -37.60
CA ARG A 11 -0.85 31.08 -36.96
C ARG A 11 -0.57 29.85 -36.09
N THR A 12 0.31 28.98 -36.56
CA THR A 12 0.69 27.77 -35.84
C THR A 12 1.63 28.20 -34.72
N SER A 13 1.11 28.26 -33.49
CA SER A 13 1.97 28.56 -32.34
C SER A 13 3.09 27.53 -32.21
N GLY A 14 4.22 27.94 -31.64
CA GLY A 14 5.39 27.08 -31.46
C GLY A 14 5.02 25.77 -30.74
N LEU A 15 4.17 25.87 -29.71
CA LEU A 15 3.65 24.74 -28.94
C LEU A 15 2.99 23.68 -29.84
N ARG A 16 2.05 24.07 -30.71
CA ARG A 16 1.33 23.12 -31.58
C ARG A 16 2.26 22.37 -32.54
N ARG A 17 3.27 23.06 -33.07
CA ARG A 17 4.27 22.47 -33.96
C ARG A 17 5.22 21.56 -33.21
N ALA A 18 5.66 21.97 -32.02
CA ALA A 18 6.50 21.17 -31.14
C ALA A 18 5.78 19.87 -30.74
N THR A 19 4.56 19.97 -30.18
CA THR A 19 3.76 18.80 -29.81
C THR A 19 3.52 17.90 -31.02
N TRP A 20 3.21 18.46 -32.20
CA TRP A 20 3.04 17.66 -33.41
C TRP A 20 4.32 16.95 -33.86
N ARG A 21 5.51 17.53 -33.68
CA ARG A 21 6.77 16.85 -34.02
C ARG A 21 7.14 15.78 -32.99
N ILE A 22 6.90 16.06 -31.72
CA ILE A 22 7.34 15.23 -30.60
C ILE A 22 6.38 14.07 -30.32
N TRP A 23 5.08 14.20 -30.63
CA TRP A 23 4.04 13.19 -30.34
C TRP A 23 4.45 11.76 -30.72
N PRO A 24 4.97 11.44 -31.94
CA PRO A 24 5.32 10.06 -32.27
C PRO A 24 6.33 9.48 -31.30
N TRP A 25 7.34 10.27 -30.92
CA TRP A 25 8.35 9.87 -29.95
C TRP A 25 7.74 9.65 -28.57
N LEU A 26 6.89 10.58 -28.09
CA LEU A 26 6.24 10.42 -26.79
C LEU A 26 5.37 9.17 -26.71
N ASN A 27 4.67 8.79 -27.78
CA ASN A 27 3.83 7.58 -27.80
C ASN A 27 4.63 6.29 -27.63
N TRP A 28 5.89 6.27 -28.08
CA TRP A 28 6.76 5.10 -27.95
C TRP A 28 7.54 5.13 -26.64
N LEU A 29 8.06 6.31 -26.27
CA LEU A 29 8.82 6.48 -25.03
C LEU A 29 7.98 6.20 -23.80
N LEU A 30 6.67 6.43 -23.84
CA LEU A 30 5.78 6.19 -22.71
C LEU A 30 5.69 4.70 -22.30
N PRO A 31 5.22 3.78 -23.17
CA PRO A 31 5.16 2.37 -22.82
C PRO A 31 6.55 1.77 -22.59
N ILE A 32 7.58 2.24 -23.29
CA ILE A 32 8.97 1.83 -23.02
C ILE A 32 9.39 2.23 -21.61
N GLY A 33 9.20 3.50 -21.23
CA GLY A 33 9.53 4.00 -19.90
C GLY A 33 8.74 3.30 -18.80
N PHE A 34 7.45 3.02 -19.04
CA PHE A 34 6.61 2.24 -18.14
C PHE A 34 7.14 0.82 -17.94
N VAL A 35 7.47 0.11 -19.02
CA VAL A 35 8.06 -1.24 -18.94
C VAL A 35 9.44 -1.22 -18.26
N LEU A 36 10.28 -0.22 -18.53
CA LEU A 36 11.57 -0.07 -17.85
C LEU A 36 11.40 0.17 -16.34
N PHE A 37 10.38 0.94 -15.95
CA PHE A 37 10.01 1.12 -14.56
C PHE A 37 9.53 -0.20 -13.94
N CYS A 38 8.67 -0.96 -14.62
CA CYS A 38 8.26 -2.29 -14.18
C CYS A 38 9.46 -3.25 -14.06
N LEU A 39 10.42 -3.20 -14.99
CA LEU A 39 11.65 -4.00 -14.90
C LEU A 39 12.44 -3.65 -13.65
N TRP A 40 12.59 -2.36 -13.34
CA TRP A 40 13.24 -1.92 -12.12
C TRP A 40 12.50 -2.38 -10.85
N CYS A 41 11.17 -2.29 -10.82
CA CYS A 41 10.37 -2.80 -9.70
C CYS A 41 10.47 -4.32 -9.55
N ALA A 42 10.48 -5.06 -10.65
CA ALA A 42 10.62 -6.51 -10.65
C ALA A 42 11.99 -6.94 -10.11
N THR A 43 13.07 -6.25 -10.50
CA THR A 43 14.43 -6.60 -10.06
C THR A 43 14.78 -6.12 -8.65
N THR A 44 14.20 -5.01 -8.19
CA THR A 44 14.50 -4.46 -6.87
C THR A 44 13.56 -4.94 -5.79
N THR A 45 12.29 -5.21 -6.12
CA THR A 45 11.26 -5.55 -5.13
C THR A 45 10.48 -6.81 -5.42
N GLY A 46 10.89 -7.60 -6.41
CA GLY A 46 10.30 -8.92 -6.66
C GLY A 46 8.82 -8.89 -7.06
N GLY A 47 8.38 -7.79 -7.68
CA GLY A 47 6.99 -7.57 -8.06
C GLY A 47 6.50 -8.47 -9.20
N GLU A 48 5.48 -9.28 -8.95
CA GLU A 48 4.84 -10.23 -9.87
C GLU A 48 4.13 -9.51 -11.01
N THR A 49 3.31 -8.51 -10.70
CA THR A 49 2.56 -7.74 -11.71
C THR A 49 3.53 -6.99 -12.60
N ALA A 50 4.56 -6.36 -12.02
CA ALA A 50 5.61 -5.71 -12.79
C ALA A 50 6.36 -6.72 -13.68
N PHE A 51 6.68 -7.90 -13.17
CA PHE A 51 7.32 -8.97 -13.94
C PHE A 51 6.44 -9.46 -15.10
N LEU A 52 5.15 -9.69 -14.89
CA LEU A 52 4.19 -10.08 -15.94
C LEU A 52 4.10 -9.01 -17.03
N ILE A 53 4.13 -7.72 -16.66
CA ILE A 53 4.16 -6.62 -17.63
C ILE A 53 5.46 -6.62 -18.44
N VAL A 54 6.60 -6.90 -17.81
CA VAL A 54 7.88 -7.05 -18.52
C VAL A 54 7.84 -8.24 -19.49
N LEU A 55 7.30 -9.38 -19.07
CA LEU A 55 7.16 -10.56 -19.91
C LEU A 55 6.23 -10.30 -21.11
N ALA A 56 5.13 -9.58 -20.89
CA ALA A 56 4.18 -9.18 -21.92
C ALA A 56 4.65 -7.96 -22.76
N SER A 57 5.77 -7.33 -22.42
CA SER A 57 6.26 -6.12 -23.07
C SER A 57 6.45 -6.21 -24.59
N PRO A 58 6.86 -7.36 -25.19
CA PRO A 58 6.97 -7.47 -26.64
C PRO A 58 5.65 -7.27 -27.37
N LEU A 59 4.51 -7.49 -26.69
CA LEU A 59 3.17 -7.25 -27.21
C LEU A 59 2.60 -5.90 -26.74
N LEU A 60 2.82 -5.54 -25.48
CA LEU A 60 2.28 -4.31 -24.88
C LEU A 60 2.88 -3.05 -25.51
N ILE A 61 4.21 -3.01 -25.74
CA ILE A 61 4.88 -1.83 -26.29
C ILE A 61 4.35 -1.49 -27.71
N PRO A 62 4.32 -2.44 -28.68
CA PRO A 62 3.73 -2.17 -29.99
C PRO A 62 2.26 -1.80 -29.92
N ALA A 63 1.46 -2.52 -29.13
CA ALA A 63 0.02 -2.26 -29.02
C ALA A 63 -0.25 -0.85 -28.48
N ALA A 64 0.40 -0.45 -27.38
CA ALA A 64 0.28 0.87 -26.79
C ALA A 64 0.80 1.97 -27.73
N GLY A 65 1.96 1.75 -28.38
CA GLY A 65 2.53 2.69 -29.33
C GLY A 65 1.60 2.95 -30.53
N LEU A 66 1.00 1.88 -31.08
CA LEU A 66 0.03 1.98 -32.17
C LEU A 66 -1.28 2.66 -31.74
N LEU A 67 -1.83 2.28 -30.57
CA LEU A 67 -3.03 2.91 -30.01
C LEU A 67 -2.81 4.40 -29.71
N GLY A 68 -1.64 4.78 -29.22
CA GLY A 68 -1.25 6.18 -29.01
C GLY A 68 -1.06 6.96 -30.31
N ALA A 69 -0.64 6.29 -31.40
CA ALA A 69 -0.46 6.90 -32.71
C ALA A 69 -1.78 7.10 -33.48
N LEU A 70 -2.83 6.35 -33.13
CA LEU A 70 -4.11 6.34 -33.82
C LEU A 70 -4.78 7.73 -33.96
N PRO A 71 -4.83 8.59 -32.92
CA PRO A 71 -5.38 9.94 -33.06
C PRO A 71 -4.62 10.78 -34.09
N ARG A 72 -3.29 10.67 -34.12
CA ARG A 72 -2.44 11.39 -35.09
C ARG A 72 -2.73 10.91 -36.52
N PHE A 73 -2.90 9.61 -36.74
CA PHE A 73 -3.26 9.08 -38.06
C PHE A 73 -4.63 9.61 -38.51
N ALA A 74 -5.62 9.64 -37.62
CA ALA A 74 -6.93 10.22 -37.90
C ALA A 74 -6.83 11.71 -38.28
N LEU A 75 -6.04 12.50 -37.55
CA LEU A 75 -5.82 13.93 -37.83
C LEU A 75 -5.08 14.18 -39.13
N ARG A 76 -4.05 13.37 -39.44
CA ARG A 76 -3.32 13.45 -40.72
C ARG A 76 -4.23 13.18 -41.91
N ARG A 77 -5.11 12.17 -41.81
CA ARG A 77 -6.12 11.88 -42.84
C ARG A 77 -7.10 13.04 -43.05
N GLN A 78 -7.27 13.90 -42.05
CA GLN A 78 -8.09 15.12 -42.14
C GLN A 78 -7.30 16.35 -42.63
N GLY A 79 -6.03 16.19 -43.04
CA GLY A 79 -5.20 17.28 -43.54
C GLY A 79 -4.58 18.17 -42.45
N ALA A 80 -4.62 17.76 -41.17
CA ALA A 80 -4.00 18.53 -40.10
C ALA A 80 -2.47 18.56 -40.24
N GLN A 81 -1.89 19.77 -40.23
CA GLN A 81 -0.44 19.99 -40.28
C GLN A 81 0.19 20.28 -38.91
N ALA A 82 -0.63 20.48 -37.88
CA ALA A 82 -0.19 20.73 -36.50
C ALA A 82 -1.27 20.25 -35.52
N THR A 83 -0.89 19.96 -34.27
CA THR A 83 -1.83 19.51 -33.24
C THR A 83 -2.90 20.57 -32.97
N PRO A 84 -4.20 20.25 -33.04
CA PRO A 84 -5.29 21.07 -32.52
C PRO A 84 -5.07 21.44 -31.05
N LEU A 85 -5.33 22.69 -30.67
CA LEU A 85 -5.03 23.21 -29.33
C LEU A 85 -5.64 22.38 -28.17
N PRO A 86 -6.91 21.93 -28.21
CA PRO A 86 -7.49 21.13 -27.12
C PRO A 86 -6.78 19.79 -26.96
N GLN A 87 -6.29 19.21 -28.05
CA GLN A 87 -5.58 17.94 -28.03
C GLN A 87 -4.19 18.06 -27.39
N VAL A 88 -3.59 19.25 -27.36
CA VAL A 88 -2.32 19.46 -26.63
C VAL A 88 -2.53 19.21 -25.13
N ALA A 89 -3.59 19.76 -24.55
CA ALA A 89 -3.92 19.55 -23.14
C ALA A 89 -4.28 18.08 -22.86
N LEU A 90 -5.08 17.45 -23.73
CA LEU A 90 -5.45 16.04 -23.60
C LEU A 90 -4.24 15.11 -23.68
N LEU A 91 -3.26 15.40 -24.54
CA LEU A 91 -2.01 14.62 -24.61
C LEU A 91 -1.18 14.76 -23.34
N ALA A 92 -1.10 15.96 -22.78
CA ALA A 92 -0.41 16.17 -21.51
C ALA A 92 -1.08 15.38 -20.39
N VAL A 93 -2.41 15.43 -20.29
CA VAL A 93 -3.18 14.64 -19.31
C VAL A 93 -2.95 13.14 -19.52
N LEU A 94 -3.03 12.65 -20.76
CA LEU A 94 -2.76 11.25 -21.07
C LEU A 94 -1.34 10.85 -20.64
N TRP A 95 -0.34 11.71 -20.93
CA TRP A 95 1.05 11.44 -20.59
C TRP A 95 1.26 11.34 -19.08
N TRP A 96 0.74 12.32 -18.32
CA TRP A 96 0.81 12.33 -16.87
C TRP A 96 0.00 11.23 -16.20
N SER A 97 -1.11 10.80 -16.82
CA SER A 97 -1.90 9.66 -16.33
C SER A 97 -1.07 8.38 -16.32
N TRP A 98 -0.25 8.14 -17.34
CA TRP A 98 0.65 6.98 -17.33
C TRP A 98 1.76 7.11 -16.27
N THR A 99 2.34 8.29 -16.08
CA THR A 99 3.35 8.50 -15.04
C THR A 99 2.75 8.28 -13.64
N ALA A 100 1.54 8.80 -13.40
CA ALA A 100 0.81 8.58 -12.16
C ALA A 100 0.44 7.11 -11.97
N LEU A 101 0.01 6.42 -13.04
CA LEU A 101 -0.27 4.99 -13.03
C LEU A 101 0.97 4.20 -12.62
N ALA A 102 2.14 4.48 -13.21
CA ALA A 102 3.40 3.83 -12.86
C ALA A 102 3.75 4.04 -11.39
N ALA A 103 3.70 5.29 -10.91
CA ALA A 103 4.05 5.63 -9.54
C ALA A 103 3.10 5.04 -8.49
N ALA A 104 1.83 4.87 -8.84
CA ALA A 104 0.77 4.38 -7.95
C ALA A 104 0.44 2.89 -8.13
N MET A 105 1.10 2.20 -9.06
CA MET A 105 0.78 0.82 -9.42
C MET A 105 0.93 -0.10 -8.20
N PRO A 106 -0.14 -0.82 -7.79
CA PRO A 106 -0.05 -1.85 -6.77
C PRO A 106 0.65 -3.09 -7.36
N ASP A 107 1.40 -3.80 -6.52
CA ASP A 107 2.08 -5.03 -6.93
C ASP A 107 2.06 -6.07 -5.79
N ARG A 108 2.54 -7.30 -6.06
CA ARG A 108 2.66 -8.41 -5.11
C ARG A 108 3.95 -9.19 -5.34
N THR A 109 4.46 -9.93 -4.36
CA THR A 109 5.67 -10.74 -4.50
C THR A 109 5.41 -11.97 -5.39
N ILE A 110 6.44 -12.39 -6.13
CA ILE A 110 6.42 -13.63 -6.91
C ILE A 110 6.61 -14.81 -5.95
N GLU A 111 5.52 -15.46 -5.55
CA GLU A 111 5.54 -16.67 -4.73
C GLU A 111 4.82 -17.83 -5.41
N LEU A 112 5.22 -19.07 -5.11
CA LEU A 112 4.65 -20.26 -5.73
C LEU A 112 3.21 -20.54 -5.25
N ASP A 113 2.85 -20.07 -4.05
CA ASP A 113 1.50 -20.20 -3.50
C ASP A 113 0.78 -18.83 -3.49
N PRO A 114 -0.38 -18.67 -4.17
CA PRO A 114 -1.13 -17.42 -4.17
C PRO A 114 -1.55 -16.94 -2.77
N SER A 115 -1.66 -17.87 -1.81
CA SER A 115 -2.00 -17.56 -0.43
C SER A 115 -0.86 -16.92 0.37
N GLU A 116 0.37 -17.04 -0.11
CA GLU A 116 1.58 -16.46 0.50
C GLU A 116 2.00 -15.15 -0.18
N SER A 117 1.39 -14.78 -1.33
CA SER A 117 1.71 -13.54 -2.04
C SER A 117 1.56 -12.27 -1.19
N VAL A 118 2.68 -11.62 -0.93
CA VAL A 118 2.80 -10.44 -0.08
C VAL A 118 2.67 -9.18 -0.95
N PRO A 119 1.81 -8.18 -0.62
CA PRO A 119 1.77 -6.94 -1.39
C PRO A 119 3.14 -6.24 -1.45
N VAL A 120 3.44 -5.66 -2.60
CA VAL A 120 4.65 -4.85 -2.82
C VAL A 120 4.22 -3.39 -2.88
N PRO A 121 4.77 -2.52 -2.01
CA PRO A 121 4.35 -1.13 -1.95
C PRO A 121 4.74 -0.39 -3.23
N SER A 122 3.79 0.38 -3.78
CA SER A 122 4.01 1.28 -4.92
C SER A 122 5.04 2.37 -4.59
N LEU A 123 5.59 3.07 -5.59
CA LEU A 123 6.53 4.16 -5.34
C LEU A 123 5.91 5.27 -4.47
N LEU A 124 4.67 5.65 -4.75
CA LEU A 124 3.92 6.61 -3.95
C LEU A 124 3.73 6.12 -2.51
N HIS A 125 3.37 4.84 -2.36
CA HIS A 125 3.22 4.24 -1.05
C HIS A 125 4.53 4.25 -0.27
N ARG A 126 5.67 3.90 -0.89
CA ARG A 126 6.99 3.92 -0.23
C ARG A 126 7.40 5.32 0.24
N LEU A 127 7.05 6.34 -0.53
CA LEU A 127 7.35 7.72 -0.17
C LEU A 127 6.49 8.20 1.00
N VAL A 128 5.20 7.86 0.98
CA VAL A 128 4.21 8.38 1.94
C VAL A 128 4.16 7.57 3.24
N GLY A 129 4.33 6.25 3.15
CA GLY A 129 4.10 5.29 4.22
C GLY A 129 2.62 5.07 4.53
N ASP A 130 2.30 3.96 5.18
CA ASP A 130 0.93 3.59 5.52
C ASP A 130 0.42 4.23 6.83
N PRO A 131 -0.91 4.30 7.05
CA PRO A 131 -1.99 3.90 6.12
C PRO A 131 -2.30 4.90 4.99
N ALA A 132 -1.68 6.09 5.01
CA ALA A 132 -1.99 7.13 4.02
C ALA A 132 -1.53 6.73 2.60
N GLY A 133 -0.40 6.01 2.51
CA GLY A 133 0.23 5.59 1.27
C GLY A 133 -0.60 4.59 0.48
N GLY A 134 -1.21 3.60 1.13
CA GLY A 134 -2.11 2.64 0.49
C GLY A 134 -3.34 3.32 -0.11
N VAL A 135 -4.06 4.09 0.71
CA VAL A 135 -5.26 4.83 0.28
C VAL A 135 -4.90 5.77 -0.87
N LEU A 136 -3.86 6.60 -0.69
CA LEU A 136 -3.43 7.55 -1.72
C LEU A 136 -3.06 6.86 -3.03
N SER A 137 -2.30 5.75 -2.97
CA SER A 137 -1.93 4.99 -4.16
C SER A 137 -3.14 4.46 -4.90
N THR A 138 -4.13 3.88 -4.20
CA THR A 138 -5.36 3.38 -4.83
C THR A 138 -6.16 4.51 -5.49
N TRP A 139 -6.27 5.67 -4.84
CA TRP A 139 -6.95 6.84 -5.40
C TRP A 139 -6.23 7.39 -6.62
N VAL A 140 -4.91 7.59 -6.54
CA VAL A 140 -4.10 8.09 -7.66
C VAL A 140 -4.12 7.11 -8.83
N PHE A 141 -4.01 5.81 -8.57
CA PHE A 141 -4.09 4.76 -9.58
C PHE A 141 -5.45 4.78 -10.31
N SER A 142 -6.55 4.78 -9.54
CA SER A 142 -7.91 4.85 -10.10
C SER A 142 -8.14 6.12 -10.92
N ALA A 143 -7.73 7.28 -10.39
CA ALA A 143 -7.85 8.56 -11.07
C ALA A 143 -7.02 8.59 -12.36
N ALA A 144 -5.80 8.04 -12.34
CA ALA A 144 -4.93 7.94 -13.50
C ALA A 144 -5.54 7.10 -14.61
N ILE A 145 -6.14 5.93 -14.29
CA ILE A 145 -6.84 5.11 -15.29
C ILE A 145 -8.01 5.88 -15.88
N LEU A 146 -8.88 6.44 -15.04
CA LEU A 146 -10.08 7.16 -15.49
C LEU A 146 -9.72 8.36 -16.37
N CYS A 147 -8.77 9.19 -15.93
CA CYS A 147 -8.30 10.34 -16.68
C CYS A 147 -7.59 9.93 -17.97
N GLY A 148 -6.78 8.87 -17.95
CA GLY A 148 -6.08 8.35 -19.12
C GLY A 148 -7.04 7.84 -20.19
N VAL A 149 -8.01 7.00 -19.81
CA VAL A 149 -9.03 6.46 -20.72
C VAL A 149 -9.94 7.57 -21.26
N ALA A 150 -10.36 8.51 -20.42
CA ALA A 150 -11.16 9.66 -20.85
C ALA A 150 -10.37 10.55 -21.83
N ALA A 151 -9.11 10.87 -21.52
CA ALA A 151 -8.26 11.68 -22.38
C ALA A 151 -8.02 10.99 -23.74
N TRP A 152 -7.72 9.70 -23.74
CA TRP A 152 -7.54 8.92 -24.97
C TRP A 152 -8.82 8.88 -25.80
N SER A 153 -9.97 8.62 -25.18
CA SER A 153 -11.27 8.59 -25.88
C SER A 153 -11.61 9.96 -26.49
N LEU A 154 -11.36 11.04 -25.75
CA LEU A 154 -11.56 12.41 -26.23
C LEU A 154 -10.62 12.74 -27.40
N LEU A 155 -9.38 12.25 -27.42
CA LEU A 155 -8.46 12.47 -28.56
C LEU A 155 -9.02 11.93 -29.89
N LEU A 156 -9.92 10.93 -29.85
CA LEU A 156 -10.56 10.36 -31.04
C LEU A 156 -11.80 11.16 -31.52
N VAL A 157 -12.34 12.05 -30.68
CA VAL A 157 -13.55 12.82 -31.01
C VAL A 157 -13.23 13.88 -32.06
N ARG A 158 -13.82 13.71 -33.25
CA ARG A 158 -13.56 14.52 -34.46
C ARG A 158 -13.98 16.00 -34.33
N GLY A 159 -14.85 16.35 -33.37
CA GLY A 159 -15.41 17.69 -33.21
C GLY A 159 -14.59 18.68 -32.36
N LEU A 160 -13.57 18.23 -31.64
CA LEU A 160 -12.83 19.08 -30.70
C LEU A 160 -12.10 20.25 -31.37
N GLY A 161 -11.71 20.09 -32.64
CA GLY A 161 -11.07 21.15 -33.41
C GLY A 161 -11.95 22.39 -33.62
N ALA A 162 -13.27 22.22 -33.76
CA ALA A 162 -14.21 23.32 -33.97
C ALA A 162 -14.38 24.19 -32.71
N LEU A 163 -14.31 23.58 -31.52
CA LEU A 163 -14.37 24.28 -30.23
C LEU A 163 -13.13 25.16 -30.00
N ALA A 164 -11.98 24.77 -30.55
CA ALA A 164 -10.72 25.52 -30.45
C ALA A 164 -10.76 26.86 -31.18
N ILE A 165 -11.58 26.96 -32.24
CA ILE A 165 -11.68 28.13 -33.11
C ILE A 165 -12.27 29.31 -32.33
N ARG A 166 -13.23 29.04 -31.43
CA ARG A 166 -13.91 30.08 -30.67
C ARG A 166 -13.00 30.72 -29.61
N HIS A 167 -12.04 29.97 -29.04
CA HIS A 167 -11.22 30.45 -27.91
C HIS A 167 -9.74 29.99 -27.96
N PRO A 168 -8.95 30.38 -28.97
CA PRO A 168 -7.59 29.85 -29.16
C PRO A 168 -6.64 30.16 -28.00
N ARG A 169 -6.67 31.39 -27.46
CA ARG A 169 -5.81 31.79 -26.33
C ARG A 169 -6.10 31.02 -25.04
N ARG A 170 -7.36 30.65 -24.78
CA ARG A 170 -7.75 29.89 -23.59
C ARG A 170 -7.19 28.47 -23.67
N TRP A 171 -7.31 27.83 -24.83
CA TRP A 171 -6.77 26.49 -25.05
C TRP A 171 -5.25 26.44 -25.06
N GLU A 172 -4.58 27.49 -25.54
CA GLU A 172 -3.13 27.59 -25.47
C GLU A 172 -2.63 27.71 -24.02
N ARG A 173 -3.29 28.54 -23.19
CA ARG A 173 -3.01 28.60 -21.75
C ARG A 173 -3.31 27.27 -21.06
N ALA A 174 -4.42 26.61 -21.41
CA ALA A 174 -4.77 25.31 -20.86
C ALA A 174 -3.73 24.23 -21.24
N GLY A 175 -3.19 24.27 -22.46
CA GLY A 175 -2.11 23.37 -22.88
C GLY A 175 -0.83 23.58 -22.06
N TRP A 176 -0.40 24.83 -21.88
CA TRP A 176 0.75 25.15 -21.02
C TRP A 176 0.51 24.79 -19.56
N ALA A 177 -0.68 25.09 -19.04
CA ALA A 177 -1.07 24.71 -17.68
C ALA A 177 -1.09 23.18 -17.51
N ALA A 178 -1.62 22.41 -18.47
CA ALA A 178 -1.60 20.95 -18.37
C ALA A 178 -0.18 20.38 -18.38
N ILE A 179 0.76 20.98 -19.13
CA ILE A 179 2.16 20.56 -19.14
C ILE A 179 2.87 20.90 -17.83
N ALA A 180 2.63 22.09 -17.26
CA ALA A 180 3.36 22.58 -16.08
C ALA A 180 2.71 22.22 -14.73
N LEU A 181 1.38 22.19 -14.67
CA LEU A 181 0.62 21.99 -13.42
C LEU A 181 0.52 20.51 -13.05
N ALA A 182 0.42 19.61 -14.02
CA ALA A 182 0.35 18.18 -13.76
C ALA A 182 1.57 17.60 -12.99
N PRO A 183 2.85 17.94 -13.30
CA PRO A 183 3.97 17.51 -12.46
C PRO A 183 3.90 18.09 -11.06
N LEU A 184 3.51 19.38 -10.95
CA LEU A 184 3.39 20.05 -9.65
C LEU A 184 2.27 19.45 -8.80
N LEU A 185 1.17 19.03 -9.41
CA LEU A 185 0.09 18.33 -8.72
C LEU A 185 0.54 16.96 -8.26
N LEU A 186 1.24 16.19 -9.09
CA LEU A 186 1.78 14.88 -8.69
C LEU A 186 2.77 15.03 -7.52
N ALA A 187 3.69 15.98 -7.61
CA ALA A 187 4.65 16.29 -6.54
C ALA A 187 3.97 16.83 -5.28
N GLY A 188 2.96 17.69 -5.43
CA GLY A 188 2.20 18.26 -4.33
C GLY A 188 1.35 17.22 -3.61
N VAL A 189 0.73 16.30 -4.35
CA VAL A 189 -0.01 15.16 -3.78
C VAL A 189 0.95 14.22 -3.03
N GLY A 190 2.11 13.91 -3.61
CA GLY A 190 3.15 13.15 -2.93
C GLY A 190 3.63 13.83 -1.64
N GLY A 191 3.98 15.12 -1.71
CA GLY A 191 4.45 15.90 -0.57
C GLY A 191 3.40 16.07 0.53
N LEU A 192 2.13 16.29 0.17
CA LEU A 192 1.03 16.30 1.12
C LEU A 192 0.84 14.92 1.77
N GLY A 193 0.95 13.84 0.98
CA GLY A 193 0.94 12.47 1.49
C GLY A 193 2.02 12.27 2.55
N VAL A 194 3.27 12.62 2.24
CA VAL A 194 4.39 12.53 3.19
C VAL A 194 4.08 13.33 4.45
N ALA A 195 3.66 14.58 4.32
CA ALA A 195 3.33 15.42 5.47
C ALA A 195 2.22 14.81 6.34
N LEU A 196 1.19 14.23 5.75
CA LEU A 196 0.12 13.53 6.47
C LEU A 196 0.63 12.27 7.16
N GLY A 197 1.49 11.48 6.50
CA GLY A 197 2.10 10.29 7.07
C GLY A 197 2.96 10.59 8.30
N GLN A 198 3.67 11.73 8.31
CA GLN A 198 4.48 12.14 9.47
C GLN A 198 3.66 12.56 10.70
N VAL A 199 2.38 12.95 10.51
CA VAL A 199 1.48 13.35 11.61
C VAL A 199 0.76 12.13 12.22
N GLN A 200 0.87 10.96 11.60
CA GLN A 200 0.26 9.75 12.14
C GLN A 200 0.94 9.33 13.44
N THR A 201 0.10 9.00 14.41
CA THR A 201 0.49 8.58 15.74
C THR A 201 0.29 7.08 15.89
N ASP A 202 1.19 6.43 16.63
CA ASP A 202 1.03 5.02 16.98
C ASP A 202 -0.05 4.83 18.06
N ALA A 203 -0.25 3.58 18.50
CA ALA A 203 -1.15 3.23 19.59
C ALA A 203 -0.88 3.97 20.91
N ALA A 204 0.36 4.41 21.14
CA ALA A 204 0.75 5.21 22.30
C ALA A 204 0.60 6.73 22.07
N GLY A 205 0.15 7.17 20.88
CA GLY A 205 0.01 8.57 20.53
C GLY A 205 1.31 9.22 20.04
N GLU A 206 2.36 8.44 19.76
CA GLU A 206 3.66 8.97 19.36
C GLU A 206 3.75 9.14 17.83
N PRO A 207 4.16 10.33 17.35
CA PRO A 207 4.29 10.57 15.92
C PRO A 207 5.47 9.79 15.33
N ARG A 208 5.31 9.29 14.10
CA ARG A 208 6.33 8.48 13.42
C ARG A 208 7.73 9.10 13.43
N VAL A 209 7.84 10.41 13.15
CA VAL A 209 9.13 11.15 13.17
C VAL A 209 9.90 10.97 14.48
N GLN A 210 9.19 10.95 15.60
CA GLN A 210 9.82 10.86 16.91
C GLN A 210 10.33 9.45 17.18
N VAL A 211 9.61 8.44 16.72
CA VAL A 211 9.99 7.03 16.91
C VAL A 211 11.13 6.63 15.99
N THR A 212 11.08 7.04 14.72
CA THR A 212 12.14 6.74 13.74
C THR A 212 13.46 7.45 14.01
N ALA A 213 13.45 8.51 14.82
CA ALA A 213 14.66 9.20 15.27
C ALA A 213 15.34 8.53 16.49
N ARG A 214 14.74 7.50 17.09
CA ARG A 214 15.31 6.80 18.25
C ARG A 214 16.41 5.85 17.84
N SER A 215 17.47 5.78 18.63
CA SER A 215 18.47 4.71 18.50
C SER A 215 17.85 3.33 18.80
N ALA A 216 18.43 2.26 18.25
CA ALA A 216 17.99 0.89 18.50
C ALA A 216 17.82 0.57 20.01
N ASP A 217 18.77 0.94 20.88
CA ASP A 217 18.71 0.67 22.32
C ASP A 217 17.49 1.29 23.00
N GLN A 218 17.17 2.54 22.63
CA GLN A 218 15.98 3.24 23.16
C GLN A 218 14.69 2.57 22.71
N GLN A 219 14.68 2.01 21.50
CA GLN A 219 13.53 1.29 20.99
C GLN A 219 13.36 -0.06 21.70
N ILE A 220 14.44 -0.80 21.93
CA ILE A 220 14.40 -2.07 22.68
C ILE A 220 13.85 -1.82 24.09
N ALA A 221 14.39 -0.84 24.82
CA ALA A 221 13.90 -0.51 26.16
C ALA A 221 12.42 -0.09 26.17
N LEU A 222 11.97 0.68 25.18
CA LEU A 222 10.56 1.05 25.05
C LEU A 222 9.68 -0.16 24.73
N ALA A 223 10.17 -1.08 23.91
CA ALA A 223 9.44 -2.27 23.53
C ALA A 223 9.33 -3.26 24.71
N GLU A 224 10.37 -3.39 25.54
CA GLU A 224 10.34 -4.11 26.83
C GLU A 224 9.32 -3.48 27.79
N GLN A 225 9.35 -2.15 27.96
CA GLN A 225 8.37 -1.46 28.81
C GLN A 225 6.93 -1.70 28.34
N ARG A 226 6.68 -1.66 27.02
CA ARG A 226 5.36 -1.93 26.43
C ARG A 226 4.98 -3.40 26.62
N TYR A 227 5.93 -4.32 26.52
CA TYR A 227 5.72 -5.74 26.76
C TYR A 227 5.30 -5.99 28.22
N ASP A 228 6.02 -5.42 29.19
CA ASP A 228 5.69 -5.56 30.62
C ASP A 228 4.28 -5.05 30.92
N ALA A 229 3.91 -3.92 30.32
CA ALA A 229 2.56 -3.36 30.48
C ALA A 229 1.48 -4.31 29.93
N VAL A 230 1.69 -4.91 28.75
CA VAL A 230 0.75 -5.88 28.17
C VAL A 230 0.73 -7.17 28.99
N GLN A 231 1.90 -7.67 29.42
CA GLN A 231 2.01 -8.87 30.24
C GLN A 231 1.28 -8.70 31.57
N GLN A 232 1.37 -7.53 32.21
CA GLN A 232 0.65 -7.26 33.46
C GLN A 232 -0.87 -7.37 33.27
N VAL A 233 -1.41 -6.74 32.22
CA VAL A 233 -2.85 -6.81 31.91
C VAL A 233 -3.30 -8.26 31.64
N VAL A 234 -2.50 -9.03 30.91
CA VAL A 234 -2.79 -10.44 30.64
C VAL A 234 -2.66 -11.30 31.90
N ALA A 235 -1.73 -10.98 32.81
CA ALA A 235 -1.58 -11.67 34.08
C ALA A 235 -2.81 -11.50 34.96
N ASP A 236 -3.36 -10.28 35.04
CA ASP A 236 -4.57 -9.99 35.80
C ASP A 236 -5.78 -10.74 35.24
N LEU A 237 -5.93 -10.76 33.90
CA LEU A 237 -6.98 -11.53 33.22
C LEU A 237 -6.85 -13.03 33.43
N ARG A 238 -5.62 -13.56 33.37
CA ARG A 238 -5.35 -14.98 33.69
C ARG A 238 -5.78 -15.30 35.10
N ALA A 239 -5.38 -14.50 36.08
CA ALA A 239 -5.72 -14.71 37.49
C ALA A 239 -7.24 -14.68 37.73
N ALA A 240 -7.97 -13.81 37.02
CA ALA A 240 -9.42 -13.75 37.09
C ALA A 240 -10.12 -14.96 36.45
N ALA A 241 -9.58 -15.50 35.37
CA ALA A 241 -10.12 -16.68 34.68
C ALA A 241 -9.77 -18.00 35.38
N ALA A 242 -8.51 -18.17 35.77
CA ALA A 242 -8.01 -19.29 36.56
C ALA A 242 -6.69 -18.91 37.26
N PRO A 243 -6.57 -19.09 38.58
CA PRO A 243 -5.40 -18.62 39.35
C PRO A 243 -4.08 -19.37 39.05
N GLY A 244 -4.08 -20.43 38.23
CA GLY A 244 -2.90 -21.21 37.87
C GLY A 244 -3.10 -22.05 36.60
N GLY A 245 -2.15 -22.93 36.27
CA GLY A 245 -2.30 -23.90 35.17
C GLY A 245 -2.07 -23.36 33.75
N TRP A 246 -1.63 -22.11 33.62
CA TRP A 246 -1.32 -21.47 32.35
C TRP A 246 0.11 -21.77 31.89
N GLY A 247 0.26 -22.34 30.70
CA GLY A 247 1.52 -22.40 29.97
C GLY A 247 1.65 -21.22 29.00
N SER A 248 2.85 -20.66 28.88
CA SER A 248 3.16 -19.72 27.81
C SER A 248 3.14 -20.46 26.47
N GLN A 249 2.47 -19.88 25.48
CA GLN A 249 2.40 -20.41 24.12
C GLN A 249 3.22 -19.55 23.16
N GLN A 250 3.19 -18.23 23.34
CA GLN A 250 3.76 -17.26 22.41
C GLN A 250 4.04 -15.94 23.15
N ALA A 251 5.19 -15.34 22.91
CA ALA A 251 5.52 -14.00 23.37
C ALA A 251 6.52 -13.40 22.38
N CYS A 252 6.12 -12.37 21.64
CA CYS A 252 6.95 -11.84 20.57
C CYS A 252 6.47 -10.45 20.09
N ALA A 253 7.35 -9.76 19.38
CA ALA A 253 7.00 -8.64 18.52
C ALA A 253 6.83 -9.14 17.08
N GLU A 254 5.60 -9.07 16.56
CA GLU A 254 5.30 -9.30 15.15
C GLU A 254 5.54 -8.00 14.39
N SER A 255 6.43 -8.04 13.41
CA SER A 255 6.50 -7.00 12.38
C SER A 255 5.19 -6.94 11.61
N LEU A 256 4.68 -5.74 11.39
CA LEU A 256 3.54 -5.49 10.50
C LEU A 256 3.98 -5.31 9.04
N ASP A 257 5.29 -5.38 8.79
CA ASP A 257 5.89 -5.26 7.47
C ASP A 257 5.57 -6.50 6.59
N ASP A 258 5.35 -7.67 7.21
CA ASP A 258 5.14 -8.97 6.55
C ASP A 258 3.75 -9.18 5.95
N ASP A 259 2.77 -8.35 6.30
CA ASP A 259 1.48 -8.32 5.59
C ASP A 259 1.63 -7.70 4.18
N GLY A 260 2.85 -7.32 3.78
CA GLY A 260 3.21 -6.65 2.51
C GLY A 260 2.72 -5.23 2.40
N ARG A 261 2.28 -4.70 3.54
CA ARG A 261 1.75 -3.35 3.61
C ARG A 261 2.86 -2.33 3.90
N GLY A 262 4.11 -2.75 4.11
CA GLY A 262 5.24 -1.84 4.25
C GLY A 262 5.25 -1.05 5.57
N TRP A 263 4.80 -1.66 6.67
CA TRP A 263 4.65 -0.95 7.93
C TRP A 263 5.99 -0.99 8.66
N ASP A 264 6.64 0.18 8.82
CA ASP A 264 7.67 0.38 9.84
C ASP A 264 7.02 0.36 11.23
N ALA A 265 6.35 -0.74 11.57
CA ALA A 265 5.59 -0.89 12.79
C ALA A 265 5.62 -2.35 13.24
N TYR A 266 5.51 -2.53 14.54
CA TYR A 266 5.40 -3.83 15.17
C TYR A 266 4.16 -3.87 16.07
N ARG A 267 3.68 -5.07 16.36
CA ARG A 267 2.70 -5.32 17.41
C ARG A 267 3.22 -6.38 18.36
N LEU A 268 2.91 -6.25 19.64
CA LEU A 268 3.28 -7.26 20.63
C LEU A 268 2.16 -8.29 20.73
N ARG A 269 2.50 -9.57 20.69
CA ARG A 269 1.54 -10.67 20.83
C ARG A 269 1.99 -11.60 21.94
N ILE A 270 1.08 -11.85 22.88
CA ILE A 270 1.30 -12.73 24.02
C ILE A 270 0.15 -13.73 24.09
N GLY A 271 0.47 -15.02 24.12
CA GLY A 271 -0.45 -16.14 24.13
C GLY A 271 -0.19 -17.07 25.29
N PHE A 272 -1.26 -17.46 25.99
CA PHE A 272 -1.24 -18.45 27.05
C PHE A 272 -2.29 -19.53 26.80
N ARG A 273 -1.98 -20.75 27.23
CA ARG A 273 -2.86 -21.90 27.14
C ARG A 273 -3.01 -22.56 28.50
N HIS A 274 -4.24 -22.84 28.91
CA HIS A 274 -4.50 -23.57 30.15
C HIS A 274 -4.52 -25.08 29.88
N ALA A 275 -3.91 -25.87 30.76
CA ALA A 275 -3.73 -27.32 30.55
C ALA A 275 -5.02 -28.14 30.70
N ALA A 276 -5.97 -27.69 31.52
CA ALA A 276 -7.24 -28.39 31.76
C ALA A 276 -8.39 -27.71 31.02
N SER A 277 -9.35 -28.52 30.53
CA SER A 277 -10.71 -28.09 30.26
C SER A 277 -11.47 -28.02 31.59
N PHE A 278 -12.10 -26.89 31.88
CA PHE A 278 -12.92 -26.70 33.06
C PHE A 278 -14.13 -25.84 32.71
N ASP A 279 -15.25 -26.05 33.42
CA ASP A 279 -16.42 -25.20 33.27
C ASP A 279 -16.07 -23.79 33.74
N LEU A 280 -16.04 -22.88 32.79
CA LEU A 280 -15.69 -21.49 33.01
C LEU A 280 -16.98 -20.70 33.17
N ASP A 281 -17.12 -19.99 34.28
CA ASP A 281 -18.24 -19.09 34.49
C ASP A 281 -18.12 -17.91 33.52
N HIS A 282 -18.83 -18.02 32.39
CA HIS A 282 -18.84 -17.04 31.31
C HIS A 282 -19.21 -15.64 31.82
N ALA A 283 -20.21 -15.53 32.70
CA ALA A 283 -20.65 -14.26 33.25
C ALA A 283 -19.58 -13.63 34.16
N ALA A 284 -18.89 -14.44 34.97
CA ALA A 284 -17.78 -13.97 35.78
C ALA A 284 -16.59 -13.50 34.93
N LEU A 285 -16.28 -14.21 33.84
CA LEU A 285 -15.21 -13.84 32.92
C LEU A 285 -15.53 -12.54 32.17
N VAL A 286 -16.73 -12.42 31.61
CA VAL A 286 -17.22 -11.19 30.95
C VAL A 286 -17.09 -10.01 31.91
N LYS A 287 -17.56 -10.19 33.15
CA LYS A 287 -17.45 -9.17 34.19
C LYS A 287 -15.99 -8.80 34.48
N ALA A 288 -15.10 -9.77 34.64
CA ALA A 288 -13.69 -9.52 34.88
C ALA A 288 -13.01 -8.75 33.73
N ILE A 289 -13.34 -9.10 32.48
CA ILE A 289 -12.86 -8.40 31.28
C ILE A 289 -13.34 -6.94 31.29
N THR A 290 -14.63 -6.71 31.57
CA THR A 290 -15.18 -5.35 31.62
C THR A 290 -14.67 -4.53 32.80
N ASP A 291 -14.49 -5.14 33.97
CA ASP A 291 -13.95 -4.49 35.18
C ASP A 291 -12.48 -4.10 34.97
N ALA A 292 -11.74 -4.84 34.14
CA ALA A 292 -10.40 -4.50 33.68
C ALA A 292 -10.37 -3.41 32.60
N GLY A 293 -11.52 -2.82 32.24
CA GLY A 293 -11.62 -1.72 31.29
C GLY A 293 -11.62 -2.12 29.82
N TRP A 294 -11.85 -3.40 29.50
CA TRP A 294 -11.97 -3.88 28.13
C TRP A 294 -13.41 -3.83 27.64
N SER A 295 -13.60 -3.46 26.37
CA SER A 295 -14.90 -3.43 25.71
C SER A 295 -15.08 -4.68 24.85
N ILE A 296 -16.08 -5.49 25.15
CA ILE A 296 -16.36 -6.73 24.41
C ILE A 296 -16.90 -6.38 23.01
N THR A 297 -16.27 -6.92 21.97
CA THR A 297 -16.66 -6.71 20.57
C THR A 297 -17.36 -7.92 19.97
N ARG A 298 -17.07 -9.12 20.47
CA ARG A 298 -17.75 -10.36 20.10
C ARG A 298 -17.85 -11.27 21.31
N ASP A 299 -19.02 -11.86 21.47
CA ASP A 299 -19.30 -12.84 22.51
C ASP A 299 -20.12 -14.00 21.93
N GLN A 300 -19.55 -15.21 21.98
CA GLN A 300 -20.20 -16.44 21.55
C GLN A 300 -20.08 -17.50 22.64
N GLU A 301 -21.16 -17.67 23.40
CA GLU A 301 -21.22 -18.55 24.56
C GLU A 301 -21.02 -20.03 24.18
N GLY A 302 -21.63 -20.50 23.08
CA GLY A 302 -21.60 -21.92 22.70
C GLY A 302 -20.23 -22.48 22.27
N SER A 303 -19.32 -21.62 21.82
CA SER A 303 -17.93 -21.96 21.44
C SER A 303 -16.90 -21.25 22.34
N LEU A 304 -17.38 -20.71 23.48
CA LEU A 304 -16.67 -19.83 24.41
C LEU A 304 -15.61 -18.97 23.72
N LEU A 305 -16.07 -18.11 22.81
CA LEU A 305 -15.24 -17.14 22.11
C LEU A 305 -15.62 -15.73 22.56
N ILE A 306 -14.70 -15.08 23.26
CA ILE A 306 -14.83 -13.68 23.66
C ILE A 306 -13.70 -12.88 22.99
N GLU A 307 -14.07 -11.86 22.23
CA GLU A 307 -13.13 -10.87 21.69
C GLU A 307 -13.43 -9.52 22.34
N ALA A 308 -12.39 -8.82 22.75
CA ALA A 308 -12.51 -7.53 23.40
C ALA A 308 -11.42 -6.56 22.92
N THR A 309 -11.74 -5.28 22.90
CA THR A 309 -10.81 -4.19 22.59
C THR A 309 -10.53 -3.37 23.84
N GLY A 310 -9.25 -3.13 24.13
CA GLY A 310 -8.78 -2.42 25.29
C GLY A 310 -8.18 -1.05 24.96
N PRO A 311 -7.57 -0.40 25.95
CA PRO A 311 -6.81 0.83 25.76
C PRO A 311 -5.76 0.69 24.65
N GLN A 312 -5.47 1.78 23.95
CA GLN A 312 -4.46 1.83 22.87
C GLN A 312 -4.72 0.83 21.73
N GLY A 313 -5.97 0.42 21.51
CA GLY A 313 -6.34 -0.48 20.41
C GLY A 313 -5.88 -1.93 20.60
N ALA A 314 -5.53 -2.32 21.83
CA ALA A 314 -5.20 -3.71 22.13
C ALA A 314 -6.41 -4.62 21.88
N HIS A 315 -6.15 -5.83 21.40
CA HIS A 315 -7.16 -6.85 21.11
C HIS A 315 -6.92 -8.08 21.97
N LEU A 316 -7.93 -8.47 22.73
CA LEU A 316 -7.97 -9.69 23.52
C LEU A 316 -8.82 -10.71 22.79
N ARG A 317 -8.33 -11.94 22.69
CA ARG A 317 -9.09 -13.09 22.23
C ARG A 317 -9.01 -14.20 23.25
N PHE A 318 -10.17 -14.61 23.73
CA PHE A 318 -10.36 -15.73 24.62
C PHE A 318 -11.13 -16.81 23.86
N ALA A 319 -10.60 -18.01 23.77
CA ALA A 319 -11.22 -19.08 22.99
C ALA A 319 -11.11 -20.44 23.69
N ALA A 320 -12.23 -21.15 23.81
CA ALA A 320 -12.32 -22.54 24.23
C ALA A 320 -13.22 -23.33 23.27
N ASN A 321 -12.64 -24.11 22.36
CA ASN A 321 -13.39 -24.80 21.31
C ASN A 321 -13.59 -26.28 21.67
N GLY A 322 -14.71 -26.61 22.35
CA GLY A 322 -15.01 -27.98 22.78
C GLY A 322 -13.96 -28.54 23.74
N ASP A 323 -13.35 -29.68 23.39
CA ASP A 323 -12.27 -30.31 24.17
C ASP A 323 -10.91 -29.60 24.03
N ALA A 324 -10.82 -28.54 23.21
CA ALA A 324 -9.58 -27.81 23.03
C ALA A 324 -9.20 -27.06 24.32
N PRO A 325 -7.92 -27.10 24.74
CA PRO A 325 -7.46 -26.36 25.90
C PRO A 325 -7.70 -24.86 25.73
N LEU A 326 -8.18 -24.24 26.79
CA LEU A 326 -8.50 -22.82 26.84
C LEU A 326 -7.28 -21.98 26.46
N SER A 327 -7.50 -20.95 25.64
CA SER A 327 -6.45 -20.06 25.18
C SER A 327 -6.82 -18.60 25.39
N ILE A 328 -5.83 -17.81 25.82
CA ILE A 328 -5.89 -16.36 25.90
C ILE A 328 -4.79 -15.83 24.98
N THR A 329 -5.15 -14.99 24.03
CA THR A 329 -4.19 -14.22 23.23
C THR A 329 -4.49 -12.74 23.42
N ALA A 330 -3.50 -11.97 23.81
CA ALA A 330 -3.55 -10.52 23.78
C ALA A 330 -2.58 -10.00 22.73
N THR A 331 -3.08 -9.08 21.93
CA THR A 331 -2.33 -8.40 20.89
C THR A 331 -2.39 -6.92 21.22
N ALA A 332 -1.24 -6.28 21.43
CA ALA A 332 -1.17 -4.84 21.66
C ALA A 332 -1.56 -4.07 20.38
N GLY A 333 -1.78 -2.76 20.53
CA GLY A 333 -1.87 -1.87 19.38
C GLY A 333 -0.59 -1.86 18.53
N SER A 334 -0.66 -1.27 17.34
CA SER A 334 0.50 -1.12 16.47
C SER A 334 1.39 0.03 16.94
N PHE A 335 2.70 -0.22 16.98
CA PHE A 335 3.72 0.72 17.40
C PHE A 335 4.72 0.97 16.28
N TRP A 336 5.16 2.21 16.08
CA TRP A 336 6.19 2.49 15.07
C TRP A 336 7.53 1.83 15.42
N GLU A 337 8.28 1.44 14.40
CA GLU A 337 9.61 0.86 14.47
C GLU A 337 10.67 1.92 14.12
N SER A 338 11.87 1.85 14.70
CA SER A 338 12.99 2.71 14.31
C SER A 338 13.55 2.33 12.94
N ALA A 339 14.21 3.28 12.28
CA ALA A 339 14.98 3.04 11.06
C ALA A 339 16.21 2.15 11.29
N ASP A 340 16.78 2.15 12.51
CA ASP A 340 17.97 1.37 12.88
C ASP A 340 17.59 -0.04 13.39
N ARG A 341 16.79 -0.78 12.62
CA ARG A 341 16.16 -2.05 13.06
C ARG A 341 17.17 -3.12 13.50
N PRO A 342 16.94 -3.80 14.64
CA PRO A 342 17.26 -5.21 14.81
C PRO A 342 16.14 -6.08 14.19
N VAL A 343 16.51 -6.98 13.27
CA VAL A 343 15.59 -7.78 12.42
C VAL A 343 14.61 -8.61 13.24
N SER A 344 13.32 -8.28 13.22
CA SER A 344 12.24 -9.14 13.73
C SER A 344 11.89 -10.27 12.78
N SER A 345 11.59 -11.46 13.32
CA SER A 345 11.11 -12.58 12.52
C SER A 345 9.65 -12.34 12.13
N SER A 346 9.34 -12.64 10.87
CA SER A 346 8.04 -12.41 10.25
C SER A 346 6.89 -13.24 10.81
N TRP A 347 7.20 -14.28 11.58
CA TRP A 347 6.22 -15.18 12.18
C TRP A 347 6.59 -15.45 13.62
N CYS A 348 5.63 -15.24 14.50
CA CYS A 348 5.73 -15.77 15.84
C CYS A 348 5.37 -17.26 15.83
N SER A 349 6.37 -18.10 15.57
CA SER A 349 6.23 -19.52 15.80
C SER A 349 6.20 -19.78 17.31
N ALA A 350 5.33 -20.69 17.74
CA ALA A 350 5.25 -21.08 19.14
C ALA A 350 6.61 -21.64 19.57
N HIS A 351 7.18 -21.10 20.66
CA HIS A 351 8.26 -21.80 21.35
C HIS A 351 7.68 -23.07 21.99
N GLY A 352 7.68 -24.17 21.24
CA GLY A 352 7.39 -25.51 21.74
C GLY A 352 6.59 -26.40 20.79
N GLY A 353 7.29 -27.31 20.09
CA GLY A 353 6.76 -28.64 19.78
C GLY A 353 6.61 -29.03 18.30
N TYR A 354 7.53 -29.89 17.84
CA TYR A 354 7.44 -30.80 16.70
C TYR A 354 7.31 -30.22 15.27
N SER A 355 8.45 -29.78 14.73
CA SER A 355 8.71 -29.88 13.29
C SER A 355 9.29 -31.28 12.99
N SER A 356 8.45 -32.18 12.47
CA SER A 356 8.85 -33.50 11.99
C SER A 356 9.19 -33.47 10.50
N SER A 357 10.12 -32.61 10.08
CA SER A 357 10.66 -32.64 8.72
C SER A 357 12.18 -32.89 8.77
N PRO A 358 12.64 -34.14 8.59
CA PRO A 358 14.06 -34.46 8.57
C PRO A 358 14.62 -34.11 7.19
N GLY A 359 15.24 -32.93 7.04
CA GLY A 359 15.95 -32.66 5.79
C GLY A 359 16.52 -31.28 5.56
N VAL A 360 16.08 -30.24 6.27
CA VAL A 360 16.61 -28.88 6.05
C VAL A 360 17.42 -28.45 7.27
N ARG A 361 18.74 -28.68 7.22
CA ARG A 361 19.70 -27.88 7.99
C ARG A 361 19.73 -26.49 7.36
N GLY A 362 18.74 -25.68 7.70
CA GLY A 362 18.85 -24.24 7.59
C GLY A 362 19.27 -23.75 8.97
N ASP A 363 20.39 -23.06 9.04
CA ASP A 363 20.79 -22.23 10.17
C ASP A 363 19.82 -21.03 10.29
N GLY A 364 18.53 -21.33 10.47
CA GLY A 364 17.49 -20.35 10.72
C GLY A 364 17.72 -19.84 12.12
N ALA A 365 18.27 -18.63 12.21
CA ALA A 365 18.47 -17.91 13.45
C ALA A 365 17.23 -18.04 14.33
N ASP A 366 17.41 -18.74 15.45
CA ASP A 366 16.55 -18.63 16.61
C ASP A 366 16.23 -17.14 16.86
N ALA A 367 15.04 -16.85 17.34
CA ALA A 367 14.50 -15.52 17.63
C ALA A 367 15.34 -14.74 18.68
N ALA A 368 16.59 -14.40 18.36
CA ALA A 368 17.66 -14.15 19.33
C ALA A 368 18.03 -12.67 19.53
N TRP A 369 17.15 -11.73 19.16
CA TRP A 369 17.36 -10.31 19.49
C TRP A 369 16.38 -9.80 20.55
N TRP A 370 15.31 -10.53 20.83
CA TRP A 370 14.63 -10.40 22.13
C TRP A 370 15.37 -11.32 23.10
N PRO A 371 16.04 -10.82 24.14
CA PRO A 371 16.42 -11.69 25.24
C PRO A 371 15.15 -12.41 25.72
N PRO A 372 15.23 -13.67 26.19
CA PRO A 372 14.09 -14.31 26.84
C PRO A 372 13.61 -13.34 27.93
N LEU A 373 12.42 -12.77 27.71
CA LEU A 373 11.81 -11.83 28.63
C LEU A 373 11.48 -12.64 29.89
N HIS A 374 12.18 -12.31 30.99
CA HIS A 374 12.21 -13.09 32.22
C HIS A 374 10.92 -12.97 33.05
#